data_AF-A0A0L9TWB8-F1
#
_entry.id   AF-A0A0L9TWB8-F1
#
_cell.length_a   1.000
_cell.length_b   1.000
_cell.length_c   1.000
_cell.angle_alpha   90.00
_cell.angle_beta   90.00
_cell.angle_gamma   90.00
#
_symmetry.space_group_name_H-M   'P 1'
#
loop_
_entity.id
_entity.type
_entity.pdbx_description
1 polymer ?
#
loop_
_entity_poly.entity_id
_entity_poly.type
_entity_poly.pdbx_seq_one_letter_code
_entity_poly.pdbx_strand_id
1 'polypeptide(L)'
;MVMAVASGDLLGEKASAMRASLERSQTITDDVVSILGSFDHRLSALETAMRPTQIRTHSIRKAHENIDRTLKTAEAILVHFDQYYQAEAKIIKGPHEDVKSYLEAIDQLRRNIRFFNNKKGFKNDDGIAIRANNLIAEAISKLEEEFERLLLSYSKPVEPERLFSSLPNTMRPSSASPGHDDDSSSKNHSSYIHSEPHKNNADTVVYTPPVLIPPRILPLLNNLTEQMVQAGHQQQLLKIYR
;
A
#
# COMPACT_ATOMS: atom_id res chain seq x y z
N MET A 1 -19.54 -114.25 2.17
CA MET A 1 -18.53 -113.94 1.14
C MET A 1 -19.07 -113.03 0.03
N VAL A 2 -20.32 -113.20 -0.44
CA VAL A 2 -20.91 -112.40 -1.53
C VAL A 2 -21.14 -110.91 -1.19
N MET A 3 -21.60 -110.56 0.02
CA MET A 3 -21.82 -109.16 0.44
C MET A 3 -20.52 -108.31 0.55
N ALA A 4 -19.38 -108.96 0.85
CA ALA A 4 -18.10 -108.26 0.96
C ALA A 4 -17.53 -107.89 -0.42
N VAL A 5 -17.81 -108.71 -1.44
CA VAL A 5 -17.42 -108.46 -2.84
C VAL A 5 -18.26 -107.31 -3.43
N ALA A 6 -19.58 -107.32 -3.24
CA ALA A 6 -20.46 -106.23 -3.68
C ALA A 6 -20.14 -104.87 -3.03
N SER A 7 -19.70 -104.88 -1.76
CA SER A 7 -19.24 -103.66 -1.07
C SER A 7 -17.91 -103.14 -1.63
N GLY A 8 -17.00 -104.03 -2.03
CA GLY A 8 -15.73 -103.68 -2.67
C GLY A 8 -15.92 -103.03 -4.05
N ASP A 9 -16.88 -103.52 -4.84
CA ASP A 9 -17.20 -102.96 -6.16
C ASP A 9 -17.85 -101.56 -6.06
N LEU A 10 -18.74 -101.34 -5.08
CA LEU A 10 -19.35 -100.02 -4.82
C LEU A 10 -18.32 -98.98 -4.34
N LEU A 11 -17.32 -99.40 -3.56
CA LEU A 11 -16.21 -98.55 -3.14
C LEU A 11 -15.30 -98.20 -4.33
N GLY A 12 -15.06 -99.16 -5.24
CA GLY A 12 -14.31 -98.93 -6.47
C GLY A 12 -14.99 -97.92 -7.40
N GLU A 13 -16.30 -98.04 -7.59
CA GLU A 13 -17.10 -97.10 -8.38
C GLU A 13 -17.10 -95.69 -7.76
N LYS A 14 -17.32 -95.58 -6.44
CA LYS A 14 -17.24 -94.28 -5.73
C LYS A 14 -15.84 -93.65 -5.81
N ALA A 15 -14.79 -94.45 -5.68
CA ALA A 15 -13.41 -93.97 -5.84
C ALA A 15 -13.13 -93.50 -7.28
N SER A 16 -13.69 -94.18 -8.29
CA SER A 16 -13.57 -93.77 -9.70
C SER A 16 -14.31 -92.45 -9.98
N ALA A 17 -15.53 -92.29 -9.43
CA ALA A 17 -16.30 -91.05 -9.56
C ALA A 17 -15.61 -89.88 -8.86
N MET A 18 -15.00 -90.13 -7.68
CA MET A 18 -14.21 -89.14 -6.96
C MET A 18 -12.97 -88.72 -7.76
N ARG A 19 -12.24 -89.67 -8.36
CA ARG A 19 -11.11 -89.36 -9.25
C ARG A 19 -11.54 -88.52 -10.45
N ALA A 20 -12.62 -88.91 -11.13
CA ALA A 20 -13.14 -88.14 -12.26
C ALA A 20 -13.60 -86.72 -11.86
N SER A 21 -14.14 -86.55 -10.66
CA SER A 21 -14.49 -85.22 -10.14
C SER A 21 -13.24 -84.39 -9.81
N LEU A 22 -12.20 -85.00 -9.25
CA LEU A 22 -10.92 -84.34 -8.96
C LEU A 22 -10.22 -83.93 -10.26
N GLU A 23 -10.17 -84.80 -11.27
CA GLU A 23 -9.62 -84.47 -12.58
C GLU A 23 -10.35 -83.29 -13.22
N ARG A 24 -11.71 -83.28 -13.20
CA ARG A 24 -12.48 -82.11 -13.66
C ARG A 24 -12.16 -80.84 -12.86
N SER A 25 -12.04 -80.94 -11.54
CA SER A 25 -11.68 -79.80 -10.69
C SER A 25 -10.26 -79.30 -10.98
N GLN A 26 -9.34 -80.20 -11.31
CA GLN A 26 -7.98 -79.86 -11.71
C GLN A 26 -7.98 -79.12 -13.04
N THR A 27 -8.70 -79.63 -14.06
CA THR A 27 -8.84 -78.94 -15.35
C THR A 27 -9.44 -77.55 -15.18
N ILE A 28 -10.50 -77.41 -14.38
CA ILE A 28 -11.10 -76.10 -14.08
C ILE A 28 -10.08 -75.17 -13.41
N THR A 29 -9.27 -75.69 -12.49
CA THR A 29 -8.22 -74.91 -11.82
C THR A 29 -7.15 -74.45 -12.81
N ASP A 30 -6.71 -75.35 -13.71
CA ASP A 30 -5.73 -75.03 -14.74
C ASP A 30 -6.26 -74.00 -15.74
N ASP A 31 -7.55 -74.09 -16.11
CA ASP A 31 -8.23 -73.10 -16.93
C ASP A 31 -8.28 -71.73 -16.25
N VAL A 32 -8.61 -71.69 -14.94
CA VAL A 32 -8.62 -70.46 -14.15
C VAL A 32 -7.21 -69.86 -14.05
N VAL A 33 -6.18 -70.68 -13.84
CA VAL A 33 -4.78 -70.23 -13.80
C VAL A 33 -4.36 -69.65 -15.15
N SER A 34 -4.72 -70.31 -16.24
CA SER A 34 -4.48 -69.84 -17.61
C SER A 34 -5.16 -68.48 -17.88
N ILE A 35 -6.43 -68.35 -17.49
CA ILE A 35 -7.19 -67.10 -17.62
C ILE A 35 -6.53 -65.99 -16.80
N LEU A 36 -6.15 -66.24 -15.55
CA LEU A 36 -5.48 -65.25 -14.69
C LEU A 36 -4.11 -64.83 -15.26
N GLY A 37 -3.32 -65.79 -15.76
CA GLY A 37 -2.07 -65.49 -16.45
C GLY A 37 -2.27 -64.62 -17.69
N SER A 38 -3.35 -64.87 -18.45
CA SER A 38 -3.72 -64.03 -19.60
C SER A 38 -4.13 -62.61 -19.20
N PHE A 39 -4.81 -62.45 -18.06
CA PHE A 39 -5.17 -61.14 -17.52
C PHE A 39 -3.93 -60.37 -17.07
N ASP A 40 -3.00 -61.01 -16.37
CA ASP A 40 -1.76 -60.39 -15.92
C ASP A 40 -0.92 -59.91 -17.12
N HIS A 41 -0.78 -60.73 -18.16
CA HIS A 41 -0.09 -60.33 -19.38
C HIS A 41 -0.77 -59.15 -20.09
N ARG A 42 -2.11 -59.17 -20.20
CA ARG A 42 -2.87 -58.07 -20.80
C ARG A 42 -2.80 -56.78 -20.00
N LEU A 43 -2.84 -56.87 -18.67
CA LEU A 43 -2.69 -55.72 -17.77
C LEU A 43 -1.28 -55.13 -17.85
N SER A 44 -0.26 -55.99 -17.86
CA SER A 44 1.14 -55.59 -18.01
C SER A 44 1.38 -54.89 -19.36
N ALA A 45 0.85 -55.45 -20.45
CA ALA A 45 0.92 -54.83 -21.78
C ALA A 45 0.17 -53.49 -21.83
N LEU A 46 -1.01 -53.41 -21.22
CA LEU A 46 -1.79 -52.18 -21.14
C LEU A 46 -1.06 -51.10 -20.33
N GLU A 47 -0.50 -51.44 -19.17
CA GLU A 47 0.27 -50.50 -18.35
C GLU A 47 1.48 -49.98 -19.13
N THR A 48 2.21 -50.89 -19.78
CA THR A 48 3.38 -50.54 -20.60
C THR A 48 3.00 -49.61 -21.76
N ALA A 49 1.86 -49.85 -22.41
CA ALA A 49 1.34 -48.99 -23.47
C ALA A 49 0.84 -47.63 -22.96
N MET A 50 0.23 -47.57 -21.77
CA MET A 50 -0.36 -46.35 -21.22
C MET A 50 0.64 -45.43 -20.52
N ARG A 51 1.63 -46.00 -19.82
CA ARG A 51 2.59 -45.28 -18.98
C ARG A 51 3.29 -44.11 -19.69
N PRO A 52 3.80 -44.24 -20.95
CA PRO A 52 4.43 -43.12 -21.65
C PRO A 52 3.49 -41.93 -21.87
N THR A 53 2.23 -42.20 -22.21
CA THR A 53 1.21 -41.17 -22.41
C THR A 53 0.84 -40.49 -21.10
N GLN A 54 0.73 -41.25 -20.00
CA GLN A 54 0.46 -40.69 -18.67
C GLN A 54 1.59 -39.77 -18.21
N ILE A 55 2.86 -40.20 -18.35
CA ILE A 55 4.03 -39.39 -18.00
C ILE A 55 4.06 -38.11 -18.82
N ARG A 56 3.89 -38.21 -20.14
CA ARG A 56 3.85 -37.04 -21.04
C ARG A 56 2.71 -36.09 -20.69
N THR A 57 1.52 -36.61 -20.40
CA THR A 57 0.36 -35.78 -20.02
C THR A 57 0.60 -35.06 -18.71
N HIS A 58 1.19 -35.73 -17.71
CA HIS A 58 1.53 -35.12 -16.44
C HIS A 58 2.61 -34.03 -16.60
N SER A 59 3.66 -34.30 -17.39
CA SER A 59 4.73 -33.32 -17.62
C SER A 59 4.22 -32.09 -18.37
N ILE A 60 3.36 -32.27 -19.38
CA ILE A 60 2.72 -31.16 -20.11
C ILE A 60 1.85 -30.33 -19.15
N ARG A 61 1.01 -30.97 -18.34
CA ARG A 61 0.16 -30.25 -17.37
C ARG A 61 1.00 -29.43 -16.40
N LYS A 62 2.05 -30.03 -15.84
CA LYS A 62 2.95 -29.34 -14.91
C LYS A 62 3.69 -28.19 -15.59
N ALA A 63 4.13 -28.37 -16.84
CA ALA A 63 4.75 -27.30 -17.62
C ALA A 63 3.77 -26.14 -17.86
N HIS A 64 2.53 -26.43 -18.24
CA HIS A 64 1.49 -25.43 -18.44
C HIS A 64 1.22 -24.63 -17.16
N GLU A 65 1.05 -25.30 -16.02
CA GLU A 65 0.86 -24.62 -14.75
C GLU A 65 2.06 -23.76 -14.35
N ASN A 66 3.29 -24.21 -14.64
CA ASN A 66 4.49 -23.42 -14.38
C ASN A 66 4.57 -22.18 -15.28
N ILE A 67 4.18 -22.31 -16.55
CA ILE A 67 4.09 -21.20 -17.50
C ILE A 67 3.05 -20.19 -17.00
N ASP A 68 1.84 -20.64 -16.66
CA ASP A 68 0.77 -19.77 -16.18
C ASP A 68 1.17 -19.01 -14.90
N ARG A 69 1.82 -19.69 -13.95
CA ARG A 69 2.31 -19.04 -12.72
C ARG A 69 3.38 -18.00 -13.03
N THR A 70 4.31 -18.32 -13.93
CA THR A 70 5.37 -17.38 -14.35
C THR A 70 4.77 -16.17 -15.06
N LEU A 71 3.81 -16.39 -15.95
CA LEU A 71 3.12 -15.34 -16.70
C LEU A 71 2.38 -14.39 -15.77
N LYS A 72 1.56 -14.90 -14.84
CA LYS A 72 0.89 -14.07 -13.81
C LYS A 72 1.89 -13.28 -12.96
N THR A 73 3.02 -13.90 -12.63
CA THR A 73 4.08 -13.25 -11.85
C THR A 73 4.72 -12.10 -12.63
N ALA A 74 4.91 -12.27 -13.95
CA ALA A 74 5.46 -11.27 -14.86
C ALA A 74 4.46 -10.12 -15.11
N GLU A 75 3.19 -10.40 -15.34
CA GLU A 75 2.13 -9.39 -15.48
C GLU A 75 2.05 -8.49 -14.23
N ALA A 76 2.08 -9.09 -13.04
CA ALA A 76 2.09 -8.33 -11.79
C ALA A 76 3.31 -7.40 -11.69
N ILE A 77 4.47 -7.80 -12.21
CA ILE A 77 5.67 -6.97 -12.23
C ILE A 77 5.49 -5.80 -13.20
N LEU A 78 5.03 -6.07 -14.43
CA LEU A 78 4.80 -5.03 -15.43
C LEU A 78 3.87 -3.94 -14.92
N VAL A 79 2.80 -4.30 -14.22
CA VAL A 79 1.90 -3.32 -13.60
C VAL A 79 2.63 -2.41 -12.60
N HIS A 80 3.53 -2.96 -11.78
CA HIS A 80 4.32 -2.16 -10.84
C HIS A 80 5.36 -1.26 -11.54
N PHE A 81 5.90 -1.68 -12.68
CA PHE A 81 6.74 -0.84 -13.52
C PHE A 81 5.96 0.32 -14.15
N ASP A 82 4.78 0.06 -14.70
CA ASP A 82 3.93 1.11 -15.27
C ASP A 82 3.56 2.15 -14.19
N GLN A 83 3.22 1.68 -12.99
CA GLN A 83 2.97 2.53 -11.83
C GLN A 83 4.20 3.35 -11.42
N TYR A 84 5.40 2.76 -11.49
CA TYR A 84 6.65 3.47 -11.22
C TYR A 84 6.87 4.61 -12.22
N TYR A 85 6.74 4.35 -13.52
CA TYR A 85 6.94 5.38 -14.55
C TYR A 85 5.87 6.49 -14.48
N GLN A 86 4.62 6.16 -14.16
CA GLN A 86 3.59 7.16 -13.94
C GLN A 86 3.90 8.06 -12.73
N ALA A 87 4.39 7.47 -11.63
CA ALA A 87 4.80 8.24 -10.45
C ALA A 87 6.04 9.09 -10.72
N GLU A 88 7.02 8.58 -11.46
CA GLU A 88 8.22 9.30 -11.89
C GLU A 88 7.86 10.53 -12.73
N ALA A 89 6.97 10.39 -13.71
CA ALA A 89 6.52 11.53 -14.52
C ALA A 89 5.87 12.63 -13.67
N LYS A 90 5.12 12.26 -12.61
CA LYS A 90 4.54 13.23 -11.66
C LYS A 90 5.62 13.91 -10.81
N ILE A 91 6.64 13.17 -10.38
CA ILE A 91 7.73 13.72 -9.56
C ILE A 91 8.62 14.70 -10.34
N ILE A 92 8.85 14.41 -11.62
CA ILE A 92 9.62 15.29 -12.51
C ILE A 92 8.89 16.62 -12.74
N LYS A 93 7.56 16.60 -12.92
CA LYS A 93 6.74 17.82 -13.08
C LYS A 93 6.81 18.78 -11.89
N GLY A 94 7.11 18.24 -10.71
CA GLY A 94 7.22 19.02 -9.49
C GLY A 94 5.87 19.29 -8.80
N PRO A 95 5.91 19.77 -7.55
CA PRO A 95 4.72 19.94 -6.70
C PRO A 95 3.85 21.18 -7.02
N HIS A 96 4.24 22.03 -7.98
CA HIS A 96 3.62 23.35 -8.18
C HIS A 96 2.19 23.31 -8.71
N GLU A 97 1.83 22.28 -9.48
CA GLU A 97 0.54 22.20 -10.17
C GLU A 97 -0.52 21.51 -9.30
N ASP A 98 -0.15 20.42 -8.63
CA ASP A 98 -1.00 19.69 -7.69
C ASP A 98 -0.16 18.95 -6.64
N VAL A 99 0.00 19.58 -5.48
CA VAL A 99 0.71 19.01 -4.32
C VAL A 99 0.09 17.67 -3.92
N LYS A 100 -1.23 17.50 -4.00
CA LYS A 100 -1.89 16.27 -3.55
C LYS A 100 -1.55 15.08 -4.47
N SER A 101 -1.64 15.27 -5.79
CA SER A 101 -1.24 14.23 -6.77
C SER A 101 0.26 13.95 -6.72
N TYR A 102 1.08 14.96 -6.40
CA TYR A 102 2.52 14.79 -6.20
C TYR A 102 2.83 13.89 -5.00
N LEU A 103 2.17 14.12 -3.87
CA LEU A 103 2.31 13.31 -2.66
C LEU A 103 1.81 11.88 -2.89
N GLU A 104 0.71 11.70 -3.62
CA GLU A 104 0.23 10.36 -4.01
C GLU A 104 1.28 9.59 -4.84
N ALA A 105 2.02 10.28 -5.71
CA ALA A 105 3.10 9.68 -6.49
C ALA A 105 4.26 9.19 -5.60
N ILE A 106 4.63 9.96 -4.56
CA ILE A 106 5.64 9.54 -3.58
C ILE A 106 5.19 8.29 -2.83
N ASP A 107 3.93 8.24 -2.39
CA ASP A 107 3.37 7.06 -1.73
C ASP A 107 3.28 5.84 -2.66
N GLN A 108 3.05 6.07 -3.95
CA GLN A 108 3.08 5.03 -4.97
C GLN A 108 4.49 4.46 -5.16
N LEU A 109 5.53 5.30 -5.18
CA LEU A 109 6.92 4.83 -5.19
C LEU A 109 7.27 4.01 -3.95
N ARG A 110 6.85 4.47 -2.76
CA ARG A 110 7.05 3.72 -1.50
C ARG A 110 6.36 2.35 -1.54
N ARG A 111 5.16 2.27 -2.11
CA ARG A 111 4.45 1.00 -2.33
C ARG A 111 5.22 0.07 -3.29
N ASN A 112 5.73 0.61 -4.39
CA ASN A 112 6.54 -0.14 -5.36
C ASN A 112 7.83 -0.68 -4.71
N ILE A 113 8.56 0.13 -3.95
CA ILE A 113 9.76 -0.32 -3.21
C ILE A 113 9.43 -1.50 -2.28
N ARG A 114 8.33 -1.43 -1.53
CA ARG A 114 7.91 -2.55 -0.66
C ARG A 114 7.58 -3.81 -1.44
N PHE A 115 6.92 -3.68 -2.60
CA PHE A 115 6.61 -4.82 -3.46
C PHE A 115 7.88 -5.52 -3.95
N PHE A 116 8.83 -4.75 -4.49
CA PHE A 116 10.07 -5.27 -5.05
C PHE A 116 10.99 -5.86 -3.97
N ASN A 117 11.07 -5.24 -2.78
CA ASN A 117 11.85 -5.78 -1.66
C ASN A 117 11.28 -7.10 -1.09
N ASN A 118 9.96 -7.29 -1.12
CA ASN A 118 9.33 -8.51 -0.59
C ASN A 118 9.47 -9.72 -1.54
N LYS A 119 9.69 -9.48 -2.84
CA LYS A 119 9.75 -10.53 -3.86
C LYS A 119 11.16 -11.13 -3.96
N LYS A 120 11.47 -12.07 -3.05
CA LYS A 120 12.78 -12.74 -2.82
C LYS A 120 13.48 -13.39 -4.04
N GLY A 121 12.86 -13.39 -5.23
CA GLY A 121 13.42 -13.94 -6.48
C GLY A 121 14.07 -12.90 -7.40
N PHE A 122 13.87 -11.61 -7.18
CA PHE A 122 14.41 -10.53 -8.02
C PHE A 122 15.75 -10.03 -7.47
N LYS A 123 16.80 -10.84 -7.59
CA LYS A 123 18.16 -10.48 -7.13
C LYS A 123 18.79 -9.32 -7.92
N ASN A 124 18.24 -8.94 -9.07
CA ASN A 124 18.76 -7.87 -9.92
C ASN A 124 17.97 -6.54 -9.79
N ASP A 125 16.99 -6.47 -8.89
CA ASP A 125 16.07 -5.32 -8.80
C ASP A 125 16.45 -4.29 -7.73
N ASP A 126 17.61 -4.48 -7.10
CA ASP A 126 18.21 -3.48 -6.21
C ASP A 126 18.33 -2.12 -6.93
N GLY A 127 18.61 -2.13 -8.23
CA GLY A 127 18.68 -0.92 -9.04
C GLY A 127 17.37 -0.12 -9.10
N ILE A 128 16.19 -0.75 -9.12
CA ILE A 128 14.90 -0.01 -9.16
C ILE A 128 14.53 0.49 -7.80
N ALA A 129 14.70 -0.33 -6.77
CA ALA A 129 14.52 0.11 -5.40
C ALA A 129 15.43 1.30 -5.10
N ILE A 130 16.71 1.26 -5.51
CA ILE A 130 17.65 2.38 -5.37
C ILE A 130 17.19 3.59 -6.17
N ARG A 131 16.82 3.44 -7.46
CA ARG A 131 16.32 4.57 -8.27
C ARG A 131 15.06 5.19 -7.69
N ALA A 132 14.12 4.38 -7.22
CA ALA A 132 12.91 4.84 -6.56
C ALA A 132 13.21 5.58 -5.25
N ASN A 133 14.17 5.10 -4.46
CA ASN A 133 14.62 5.80 -3.25
C ASN A 133 15.28 7.15 -3.59
N ASN A 134 16.13 7.20 -4.63
CA ASN A 134 16.73 8.45 -5.09
C ASN A 134 15.66 9.45 -5.57
N LEU A 135 14.66 8.96 -6.31
CA LEU A 135 13.55 9.76 -6.81
C LEU A 135 12.68 10.29 -5.65
N ILE A 136 12.47 9.49 -4.59
CA ILE A 136 11.81 9.95 -3.37
C ILE A 136 12.63 11.03 -2.68
N ALA A 137 13.95 10.86 -2.57
CA ALA A 137 14.83 11.87 -1.96
C ALA A 137 14.77 13.19 -2.74
N GLU A 138 14.86 13.14 -4.07
CA GLU A 138 14.70 14.31 -4.93
C GLU A 138 13.31 14.95 -4.77
N ALA A 139 12.25 14.14 -4.70
CA ALA A 139 10.90 14.64 -4.50
C ALA A 139 10.74 15.36 -3.16
N ILE A 140 11.37 14.85 -2.10
CA ILE A 140 11.36 15.49 -0.78
C ILE A 140 12.14 16.81 -0.82
N SER A 141 13.31 16.87 -1.47
CA SER A 141 14.03 18.14 -1.64
C SER A 141 13.21 19.19 -2.38
N LYS A 142 12.47 18.80 -3.44
CA LYS A 142 11.56 19.72 -4.14
C LYS A 142 10.40 20.19 -3.25
N LEU A 143 9.92 19.35 -2.32
CA LEU A 143 8.92 19.75 -1.33
C LEU A 143 9.50 20.72 -0.28
N GLU A 144 10.75 20.55 0.12
CA GLU A 144 11.48 21.49 0.99
C GLU A 144 11.61 22.86 0.33
N GLU A 145 12.03 22.90 -0.94
CA GLU A 145 12.13 24.13 -1.73
C GLU A 145 10.77 24.83 -1.87
N GLU A 146 9.68 24.08 -2.08
CA GLU A 146 8.33 24.64 -2.07
C GLU A 146 7.95 25.24 -0.73
N PHE A 147 8.23 24.52 0.34
CA PHE A 147 7.91 24.96 1.69
C PHE A 147 8.63 26.28 1.99
N GLU A 148 9.92 26.36 1.66
CA GLU A 148 10.73 27.56 1.81
C GLU A 148 10.19 28.72 0.96
N ARG A 149 9.90 28.47 -0.33
CA ARG A 149 9.33 29.49 -1.22
C ARG A 149 7.97 29.98 -0.72
N LEU A 150 7.14 29.08 -0.21
CA LEU A 150 5.83 29.42 0.33
C LEU A 150 5.98 30.24 1.61
N LEU A 151 6.92 29.91 2.49
CA LEU A 151 7.22 30.76 3.65
C LEU A 151 7.71 32.13 3.20
N LEU A 152 8.76 32.22 2.38
CA LEU A 152 9.34 33.51 1.94
C LEU A 152 8.34 34.41 1.20
N SER A 153 7.45 33.83 0.39
CA SER A 153 6.46 34.61 -0.36
C SER A 153 5.34 35.19 0.51
N TYR A 154 5.03 34.53 1.63
CA TYR A 154 3.93 34.92 2.51
C TYR A 154 4.35 35.47 3.88
N SER A 155 5.61 35.29 4.32
CA SER A 155 6.19 35.84 5.55
C SER A 155 6.82 37.22 5.34
N LYS A 156 6.16 38.08 4.53
CA LYS A 156 6.66 39.44 4.30
C LYS A 156 6.72 40.21 5.63
N PRO A 157 7.79 41.00 5.88
CA PRO A 157 7.89 41.81 7.08
C PRO A 157 6.64 42.65 7.25
N VAL A 158 5.97 42.51 8.40
CA VAL A 158 4.79 43.32 8.70
C VAL A 158 5.24 44.76 8.82
N GLU A 159 4.72 45.62 7.94
CA GLU A 159 4.97 47.06 8.04
C GLU A 159 4.54 47.54 9.44
N PRO A 160 5.40 48.31 10.13
CA PRO A 160 5.14 48.72 11.52
C PRO A 160 3.81 49.48 11.65
N GLU A 161 3.37 50.18 10.60
CA GLU A 161 2.08 50.87 10.51
C GLU A 161 0.88 49.93 10.68
N ARG A 162 0.96 48.68 10.19
CA ARG A 162 -0.10 47.68 10.37
C ARG A 162 -0.12 47.10 11.78
N LEU A 163 1.04 47.02 12.45
CA LEU A 163 1.10 46.67 13.88
C LEU A 163 0.40 47.74 14.71
N PHE A 164 0.60 49.02 14.40
CA PHE A 164 -0.08 50.11 15.11
C PHE A 164 -1.59 50.16 14.86
N SER A 165 -2.07 49.66 13.72
CA SER A 165 -3.52 49.52 13.44
C SER A 165 -4.19 48.38 14.22
N SER A 166 -3.40 47.42 14.72
CA SER A 166 -3.89 46.32 15.58
C SER A 166 -3.95 46.68 17.06
N LEU A 167 -3.43 47.86 17.44
CA LEU A 167 -3.48 48.38 18.79
C LEU A 167 -4.76 49.20 19.02
N PRO A 168 -5.30 49.20 20.25
CA PRO A 168 -6.41 50.08 20.62
C PRO A 168 -6.01 51.55 20.44
N ASN A 169 -6.96 52.43 20.13
CA ASN A 169 -6.71 53.86 19.90
C ASN A 169 -5.89 54.53 21.02
N THR A 170 -5.95 54.00 22.25
CA THR A 170 -5.23 54.46 23.44
C THR A 170 -3.72 54.13 23.48
N MET A 171 -3.25 53.17 22.67
CA MET A 171 -1.85 52.70 22.64
C MET A 171 -1.14 53.00 21.32
N ARG A 172 -1.82 53.65 20.37
CA ARG A 172 -1.17 54.12 19.15
C ARG A 172 -0.28 55.31 19.51
N PRO A 173 1.00 55.36 19.10
CA PRO A 173 1.82 56.53 19.33
C PRO A 173 1.16 57.72 18.64
N SER A 174 0.63 58.65 19.44
CA SER A 174 0.13 59.92 18.92
C SER A 174 1.25 60.54 18.09
N SER A 175 0.95 60.90 16.85
CA SER A 175 1.80 61.79 16.05
C SER A 175 1.77 63.19 16.65
N ALA A 176 2.26 63.35 17.87
CA ALA A 176 2.55 64.64 18.47
C ALA A 176 3.92 65.07 17.95
N SER A 177 3.91 65.61 16.74
CA SER A 177 5.01 66.45 16.27
C SER A 177 5.00 67.77 17.08
N PRO A 178 6.16 68.30 17.50
CA PRO A 178 6.25 69.45 18.39
C PRO A 178 6.14 70.77 17.63
N GLY A 179 5.35 71.70 18.17
CA GLY A 179 5.39 73.11 17.79
C GLY A 179 4.00 73.71 17.59
N HIS A 180 3.54 74.53 18.53
CA HIS A 180 3.74 75.98 18.51
C HIS A 180 2.74 76.62 19.48
N ASP A 181 3.26 77.35 20.47
CA ASP A 181 2.48 78.34 21.22
C ASP A 181 1.91 79.36 20.23
N ASP A 182 0.60 79.66 20.28
CA ASP A 182 0.10 81.03 20.49
C ASP A 182 -1.42 81.06 20.73
N ASP A 183 -1.83 82.24 21.19
CA ASP A 183 -2.88 82.62 22.13
C ASP A 183 -4.35 82.70 21.64
N SER A 184 -5.24 82.88 22.63
CA SER A 184 -6.47 83.71 22.63
C SER A 184 -7.86 83.03 22.71
N SER A 185 -8.33 82.94 23.97
CA SER A 185 -9.58 83.54 24.48
C SER A 185 -10.92 83.32 23.75
N SER A 186 -11.84 82.57 24.38
CA SER A 186 -13.25 83.02 24.60
C SER A 186 -14.06 82.15 25.59
N LYS A 187 -14.24 82.70 26.80
CA LYS A 187 -15.46 82.80 27.65
C LYS A 187 -16.34 81.57 27.96
N ASN A 188 -16.21 81.11 29.22
CA ASN A 188 -17.21 80.89 30.28
C ASN A 188 -18.71 80.79 29.93
N HIS A 189 -19.39 79.72 30.40
CA HIS A 189 -20.35 79.82 31.51
C HIS A 189 -20.66 78.46 32.17
N SER A 190 -20.84 78.51 33.48
CA SER A 190 -21.15 77.43 34.42
C SER A 190 -22.66 77.22 34.53
N SER A 191 -23.11 75.97 34.69
CA SER A 191 -24.12 75.65 35.72
C SER A 191 -24.20 74.15 35.99
N TYR A 192 -23.94 73.81 37.25
CA TYR A 192 -24.28 72.61 38.01
C TYR A 192 -25.59 71.91 37.59
N ILE A 193 -25.61 70.57 37.55
CA ILE A 193 -26.16 69.67 38.60
C ILE A 193 -26.04 68.18 38.17
N HIS A 194 -25.72 67.35 39.17
CA HIS A 194 -25.91 65.90 39.30
C HIS A 194 -24.82 64.91 38.86
N SER A 195 -24.01 64.55 39.85
CA SER A 195 -23.34 63.27 40.03
C SER A 195 -24.34 62.17 40.41
N GLU A 196 -24.14 60.97 39.85
CA GLU A 196 -24.26 59.64 40.48
C GLU A 196 -23.70 58.58 39.49
N PRO A 197 -23.24 57.41 39.98
CA PRO A 197 -22.01 56.78 39.54
C PRO A 197 -22.24 55.45 38.80
N HIS A 198 -21.14 54.87 38.33
CA HIS A 198 -20.98 53.49 37.85
C HIS A 198 -21.58 53.14 36.49
N LYS A 199 -20.68 52.99 35.50
CA LYS A 199 -20.52 51.69 34.86
C LYS A 199 -19.12 51.55 34.27
N ASN A 200 -18.33 50.71 34.92
CA ASN A 200 -17.14 50.10 34.36
C ASN A 200 -17.58 49.26 33.14
N ASN A 201 -17.63 49.87 31.97
CA ASN A 201 -17.52 49.10 30.74
C ASN A 201 -16.03 49.03 30.45
N ALA A 202 -15.42 47.93 30.89
CA ALA A 202 -14.19 47.45 30.30
C ALA A 202 -14.50 47.26 28.81
N ASP A 203 -14.18 48.28 28.01
CA ASP A 203 -14.12 48.15 26.56
C ASP A 203 -13.27 46.92 26.31
N THR A 204 -13.94 45.85 25.87
CA THR A 204 -13.28 44.61 25.52
C THR A 204 -12.32 44.98 24.42
N VAL A 205 -11.04 45.06 24.78
CA VAL A 205 -9.99 45.50 23.89
C VAL A 205 -9.96 44.51 22.73
N VAL A 206 -10.56 44.88 21.59
CA VAL A 206 -10.61 44.03 20.40
C VAL A 206 -9.25 44.12 19.73
N TYR A 207 -8.31 43.36 20.26
CA TYR A 207 -7.07 43.07 19.59
C TYR A 207 -7.41 42.33 18.30
N THR A 208 -7.17 42.96 17.15
CA THR A 208 -7.31 42.30 15.85
C THR A 208 -5.90 41.90 15.41
N PRO A 209 -5.42 40.69 15.76
CA PRO A 209 -4.04 40.31 15.47
C PRO A 209 -3.78 40.35 13.95
N PRO A 210 -2.64 40.87 13.51
CA PRO A 210 -2.30 40.92 12.10
C PRO A 210 -2.21 39.50 11.54
N VAL A 211 -2.94 39.25 10.45
CA VAL A 211 -2.87 37.99 9.71
C VAL A 211 -1.53 37.93 8.98
N LEU A 212 -0.57 37.24 9.59
CA LEU A 212 0.81 37.08 9.09
C LEU A 212 0.91 36.12 7.91
N ILE A 213 0.01 35.14 7.81
CA ILE A 213 -0.04 34.15 6.72
C ILE A 213 -1.50 34.02 6.23
N PRO A 214 -1.77 34.08 4.92
CA PRO A 214 -3.12 33.94 4.41
C PRO A 214 -3.77 32.60 4.80
N PRO A 215 -5.05 32.60 5.25
CA PRO A 215 -5.72 31.40 5.77
C PRO A 215 -5.97 30.30 4.72
N ARG A 216 -5.79 30.60 3.42
CA ARG A 216 -5.88 29.61 2.34
C ARG A 216 -4.64 28.71 2.24
N ILE A 217 -3.53 29.15 2.83
CA ILE A 217 -2.21 28.53 2.66
C ILE A 217 -1.86 27.69 3.87
N LEU A 218 -2.42 28.04 5.02
CA LEU A 218 -2.28 27.30 6.28
C LEU A 218 -2.66 25.80 6.17
N PRO A 219 -3.77 25.42 5.50
CA PRO A 219 -4.10 24.01 5.32
C PRO A 219 -3.11 23.26 4.42
N LEU A 220 -2.61 23.93 3.37
CA LEU A 220 -1.62 23.37 2.45
C LEU A 220 -0.27 23.17 3.16
N LEU A 221 0.15 24.19 3.93
CA LEU A 221 1.36 24.16 4.73
C LEU A 221 1.28 23.07 5.81
N ASN A 222 0.12 22.92 6.47
CA ASN A 222 -0.08 21.87 7.47
C ASN A 222 0.01 20.47 6.85
N ASN A 223 -0.64 20.25 5.70
CA ASN A 223 -0.59 18.96 5.02
C ASN A 223 0.83 18.61 4.54
N LEU A 224 1.56 19.59 4.00
CA LEU A 224 2.96 19.46 3.62
C LEU A 224 3.85 19.13 4.84
N THR A 225 3.63 19.83 5.95
CA THR A 225 4.36 19.62 7.21
C THR A 225 4.11 18.23 7.79
N GLU A 226 2.84 17.79 7.89
CA GLU A 226 2.48 16.46 8.39
C GLU A 226 3.16 15.34 7.60
N GLN A 227 3.20 15.46 6.27
CA GLN A 227 3.81 14.43 5.43
C GLN A 227 5.34 14.46 5.44
N MET A 228 5.95 15.64 5.52
CA MET A 228 7.39 15.77 5.71
C MET A 228 7.84 15.24 7.08
N VAL A 229 7.03 15.42 8.13
CA VAL A 229 7.24 14.80 9.44
C VAL A 229 7.16 13.27 9.33
N GLN A 230 6.17 12.73 8.61
CA GLN A 230 6.05 11.29 8.38
C GLN A 230 7.19 10.71 7.53
N ALA A 231 7.83 11.54 6.70
CA ALA A 231 9.05 11.21 5.98
C ALA A 231 10.32 11.32 6.85
N GLY A 232 10.23 11.77 8.10
CA GLY A 232 11.37 11.95 9.01
C GLY A 232 12.12 13.28 8.87
N HIS A 233 11.62 14.23 8.08
CA HIS A 233 12.30 15.50 7.75
C HIS A 233 11.90 16.66 8.69
N GLN A 234 11.52 16.33 9.94
CA GLN A 234 11.03 17.31 10.92
C GLN A 234 12.09 18.35 11.32
N GLN A 235 13.37 17.97 11.33
CA GLN A 235 14.46 18.89 11.67
C GLN A 235 14.70 19.94 10.58
N GLN A 236 14.61 19.56 9.30
CA GLN A 236 14.68 20.48 8.17
C GLN A 236 13.52 21.48 8.22
N LEU A 237 12.28 21.02 8.42
CA LEU A 237 11.11 21.88 8.57
C LEU A 237 11.30 22.95 9.64
N LEU A 238 11.75 22.54 10.83
CA LEU A 238 12.00 23.46 11.95
C LEU A 238 13.12 24.45 11.66
N LYS A 239 14.13 24.05 10.86
CA LYS A 239 15.22 24.93 10.44
C LYS A 239 14.78 25.94 9.38
N ILE A 240 13.93 25.54 8.43
CA ILE A 240 13.41 26.42 7.38
C ILE A 240 12.38 27.41 7.95
N TYR A 241 11.61 27.00 8.96
CA TYR A 241 10.63 27.87 9.61
C TYR A 241 11.24 28.94 10.53
N ARG A 242 12.44 28.68 11.07
CA ARG A 242 13.08 29.51 12.09
C ARG A 242 13.94 30.62 11.47
#